data_AF-A0A1G7BCT0-F1
#
_entry.id   AF-A0A1G7BCT0-F1
#
_cell.length_a   1.000
_cell.length_b   1.000
_cell.length_c   1.000
_cell.angle_alpha   90.00
_cell.angle_beta   90.00
_cell.angle_gamma   90.00
#
_symmetry.space_group_name_H-M   'P 1'
#
loop_
_entity.id
_entity.type
_entity.pdbx_description
1 polymer ?
#
loop_
_entity_poly.entity_id
_entity_poly.type
_entity_poly.pdbx_seq_one_letter_code
_entity_poly.pdbx_strand_id
1 'polypeptide(L)'
;MSGLNITPETMRKSADEIEAARDEVQALLDQFTGALQQFADGFGGDMIGSLAGPAHDECVTTATECFTSNIEALTAYAQDIREMADEHEAADSGIAEGFKTLRGELKP
;
A
#
# COMPACT_ATOMS: atom_id res chain seq x y z
N MET A 1 -3.36 -26.78 20.70
CA MET A 1 -3.51 -25.94 19.50
C MET A 1 -2.77 -24.65 19.79
N SER A 2 -1.65 -24.42 19.11
CA SER A 2 -0.95 -23.13 19.21
C SER A 2 -1.92 -22.08 18.67
N GLY A 3 -2.48 -21.25 19.56
CA GLY A 3 -3.39 -20.18 19.17
C GLY A 3 -2.69 -19.22 18.23
N LEU A 4 -3.44 -18.71 17.24
CA LEU A 4 -3.02 -17.59 16.41
C LEU A 4 -2.86 -16.39 17.36
N ASN A 5 -1.62 -15.99 17.65
CA ASN A 5 -1.33 -14.89 18.57
C ASN A 5 -1.33 -13.59 17.75
N ILE A 6 -2.52 -13.04 17.51
CA ILE A 6 -2.67 -11.77 16.81
C ILE A 6 -2.42 -10.64 17.80
N THR A 7 -1.52 -9.73 17.43
CA THR A 7 -1.25 -8.52 18.19
C THR A 7 -1.65 -7.32 17.32
N PRO A 8 -2.77 -6.64 17.60
CA PRO A 8 -3.24 -5.50 16.81
C PRO A 8 -2.18 -4.41 16.64
N GLU A 9 -1.35 -4.19 17.66
CA GLU A 9 -0.23 -3.23 17.61
C GLU A 9 0.81 -3.60 16.54
N THR A 10 1.15 -4.88 16.42
CA THR A 10 2.08 -5.36 15.38
C THR A 10 1.46 -5.19 14.00
N MET A 11 0.15 -5.40 13.86
CA MET A 11 -0.56 -5.19 12.58
C MET A 11 -0.55 -3.71 12.18
N ARG A 12 -0.87 -2.80 13.11
CA ARG A 12 -0.80 -1.36 12.87
C ARG A 12 0.61 -0.92 12.46
N LYS A 13 1.63 -1.44 13.15
CA LYS A 13 3.03 -1.20 12.78
C LYS A 13 3.35 -1.70 11.36
N SER A 14 2.89 -2.90 10.99
CA SER A 14 3.08 -3.41 9.63
C SER A 14 2.40 -2.52 8.58
N ALA A 15 1.21 -1.98 8.87
CA ALA A 15 0.55 -1.03 7.98
C ALA A 15 1.38 0.25 7.81
N ASP A 16 1.95 0.79 8.89
CA ASP A 16 2.84 1.96 8.83
C ASP A 16 4.10 1.68 8.01
N GLU A 17 4.68 0.48 8.12
CA GLU A 17 5.83 0.06 7.31
C GLU A 17 5.47 -0.07 5.81
N ILE A 18 4.26 -0.52 5.48
CA ILE A 18 3.78 -0.58 4.09
C ILE A 18 3.58 0.84 3.52
N GLU A 19 3.04 1.77 4.30
CA GLU A 19 2.91 3.17 3.86
C GLU A 19 4.26 3.83 3.61
N ALA A 20 5.23 3.61 4.51
CA ALA A 20 6.58 4.11 4.33
C ALA A 20 7.21 3.56 3.03
N ALA A 21 7.08 2.26 2.78
CA ALA A 21 7.55 1.64 1.54
C ALA A 21 6.83 2.19 0.29
N ARG A 22 5.52 2.43 0.38
CA ARG A 22 4.72 3.05 -0.69
C ARG A 22 5.25 4.45 -1.01
N ASP A 23 5.56 5.26 0.00
CA ASP A 23 6.10 6.61 -0.19
C ASP A 23 7.49 6.59 -0.83
N GLU A 24 8.35 5.63 -0.44
CA GLU A 24 9.63 5.42 -1.10
C GLU A 24 9.47 5.06 -2.58
N VAL A 25 8.53 4.16 -2.92
CA VAL A 25 8.25 3.78 -4.32
C VAL A 25 7.72 4.98 -5.12
N GLN A 26 6.82 5.78 -4.54
CA GLN A 26 6.33 7.00 -5.19
C GLN A 26 7.48 7.97 -5.47
N ALA A 27 8.36 8.22 -4.51
CA ALA A 27 9.49 9.13 -4.68
C ALA A 27 10.48 8.63 -5.76
N LEU A 28 10.66 7.32 -5.90
CA LEU A 28 11.47 6.73 -6.97
C LEU A 28 10.79 6.86 -8.34
N LEU A 29 9.47 6.68 -8.41
CA LEU A 29 8.71 6.89 -9.63
C LEU A 29 8.76 8.35 -10.11
N ASP A 30 8.65 9.31 -9.19
CA ASP A 30 8.77 10.74 -9.49
C ASP A 30 10.16 11.09 -10.02
N GLN A 31 11.22 10.51 -9.44
CA GLN A 31 12.59 10.67 -9.94
C GLN A 31 12.77 10.05 -11.33
N PHE A 32 12.22 8.85 -11.54
CA PHE A 32 12.29 8.14 -12.81
C PHE A 32 11.59 8.93 -13.93
N THR A 33 10.35 9.37 -13.69
CA THR A 33 9.57 10.16 -14.66
C THR A 33 10.21 11.52 -14.94
N GLY A 34 10.77 12.18 -13.91
CA GLY A 34 11.54 13.41 -14.09
C GLY A 34 12.81 13.23 -14.92
N ALA A 35 13.51 12.10 -14.79
CA ALA A 35 14.67 11.78 -15.62
C ALA A 35 14.26 11.51 -17.08
N LEU A 36 13.15 10.81 -17.31
CA LEU A 36 12.65 10.49 -18.65
C LEU A 36 12.26 11.73 -19.46
N GLN A 37 11.71 12.76 -18.81
CA GLN A 37 11.38 14.03 -19.48
C GLN A 37 12.61 14.68 -20.14
N GLN A 38 13.81 14.45 -19.61
CA GLN A 38 15.05 14.99 -20.20
C GLN A 38 15.43 14.29 -21.52
N PHE A 39 14.93 13.07 -21.75
CA PHE A 39 15.20 12.30 -22.97
C PHE A 39 14.17 12.54 -24.06
N ALA A 40 12.95 12.94 -23.71
CA ALA A 40 11.87 13.21 -24.67
C ALA A 40 12.26 14.27 -25.71
N ASP A 41 12.95 15.34 -25.30
CA ASP A 41 13.45 16.39 -26.19
C ASP A 41 14.63 15.95 -27.07
N GLY A 42 15.26 14.82 -26.72
CA GLY A 42 16.48 14.32 -27.38
C GLY A 42 16.25 13.56 -28.68
N PHE A 43 15.02 13.10 -28.95
CA PHE A 43 14.73 12.23 -30.10
C PHE A 43 14.72 12.97 -31.46
N GLY A 44 14.61 14.30 -31.47
CA GLY A 44 14.68 15.09 -32.71
C GLY A 44 13.52 14.85 -33.68
N GLY A 45 13.55 15.51 -34.84
CA GLY A 45 12.48 15.48 -35.85
C GLY A 45 12.78 14.67 -37.10
N ASP A 46 13.85 13.86 -37.09
CA ASP A 46 14.19 12.99 -38.22
C ASP A 46 13.34 11.70 -38.22
N MET A 47 13.52 10.84 -39.24
CA MET A 47 12.73 9.61 -39.36
C MET A 47 12.91 8.66 -38.17
N ILE A 48 14.09 8.64 -37.53
CA ILE A 48 14.34 7.85 -36.33
C ILE A 48 13.62 8.49 -35.14
N GLY A 49 13.71 9.81 -34.97
CA GLY A 49 12.96 10.56 -33.96
C GLY A 49 11.44 10.38 -34.05
N SER A 50 10.90 10.36 -35.26
CA SER A 50 9.46 10.17 -35.52
C SER A 50 8.93 8.77 -35.15
N LEU A 51 9.81 7.78 -35.00
CA LEU A 51 9.48 6.42 -34.55
C LEU A 51 9.86 6.19 -33.09
N ALA A 52 11.00 6.73 -32.66
CA ALA A 52 11.55 6.55 -31.32
C ALA A 52 10.77 7.36 -30.26
N GLY A 53 10.30 8.57 -30.59
CA GLY A 53 9.49 9.39 -29.68
C GLY A 53 8.19 8.69 -29.24
N PRO A 54 7.31 8.28 -30.17
CA PRO A 54 6.07 7.58 -29.82
C PRO A 54 6.30 6.24 -29.10
N ALA A 55 7.34 5.48 -29.47
CA ALA A 55 7.68 4.24 -28.79
C ALA A 55 8.18 4.48 -27.36
N HIS A 56 8.96 5.54 -27.15
CA HIS A 56 9.37 5.99 -25.81
C HIS A 56 8.14 6.35 -24.97
N ASP A 57 7.24 7.18 -25.50
CA ASP A 57 6.06 7.66 -24.76
C ASP A 57 5.13 6.50 -24.35
N GLU A 58 4.94 5.51 -25.21
CA GLU A 58 4.16 4.30 -24.89
C GLU A 58 4.80 3.48 -23.76
N CYS A 59 6.12 3.29 -23.82
CA CYS A 59 6.86 2.59 -22.76
C CYS A 59 6.81 3.33 -21.43
N VAL A 60 6.97 4.66 -21.45
CA VAL A 60 6.89 5.50 -20.25
C VAL A 60 5.49 5.47 -19.65
N THR A 61 4.44 5.56 -20.48
CA THR A 61 3.04 5.49 -20.05
C THR A 61 2.75 4.14 -19.40
N THR A 62 3.06 3.05 -20.09
CA THR A 62 2.83 1.68 -19.57
C THR A 62 3.57 1.44 -18.25
N ALA A 63 4.83 1.88 -18.15
CA ALA A 63 5.59 1.74 -16.91
C ALA A 63 4.97 2.56 -15.77
N THR A 64 4.59 3.81 -16.04
CA THR A 64 3.99 4.71 -15.04
C THR A 64 2.66 4.18 -14.54
N GLU A 65 1.80 3.65 -15.42
CA GLU A 65 0.53 3.03 -15.04
C GLU A 65 0.74 1.80 -14.15
N CYS A 66 1.70 0.94 -14.50
CA CYS A 66 2.01 -0.25 -13.70
C CYS A 66 2.46 0.12 -12.27
N PHE A 67 3.37 1.09 -12.14
CA PHE A 67 3.83 1.54 -10.82
C PHE A 67 2.73 2.24 -10.03
N THR A 68 1.90 3.08 -10.69
CA THR A 68 0.78 3.77 -10.05
C THR A 68 -0.23 2.77 -9.49
N SER A 69 -0.60 1.74 -10.27
CA SER A 69 -1.50 0.67 -9.82
C SER A 69 -0.95 -0.09 -8.61
N ASN A 70 0.35 -0.39 -8.59
CA ASN A 70 0.98 -1.03 -7.45
C ASN A 70 0.99 -0.14 -6.20
N ILE A 71 1.22 1.17 -6.35
CA ILE A 71 1.17 2.15 -5.26
C ILE A 71 -0.24 2.22 -4.65
N GLU A 72 -1.28 2.22 -5.48
CA GLU A 72 -2.66 2.17 -5.03
C GLU A 72 -2.96 0.87 -4.26
N ALA A 73 -2.48 -0.29 -4.76
CA ALA A 73 -2.63 -1.56 -4.08
C ALA A 73 -1.94 -1.60 -2.71
N LEU A 74 -0.74 -1.04 -2.59
CA LEU A 74 -0.04 -0.94 -1.29
C LEU A 74 -0.83 -0.08 -0.30
N THR A 75 -1.46 1.00 -0.78
CA THR A 75 -2.31 1.86 0.04
C THR A 75 -3.52 1.08 0.57
N ALA A 76 -4.18 0.32 -0.29
CA ALA A 76 -5.29 -0.54 0.10
C ALA A 76 -4.87 -1.60 1.14
N TYR A 77 -3.73 -2.27 0.92
CA TYR A 77 -3.24 -3.27 1.87
C TYR A 77 -2.91 -2.71 3.25
N ALA A 78 -2.33 -1.51 3.33
CA ALA A 78 -2.10 -0.86 4.61
C ALA A 78 -3.42 -0.56 5.34
N GLN A 79 -4.43 -0.09 4.61
CA GLN A 79 -5.76 0.16 5.17
C GLN A 79 -6.42 -1.15 5.67
N ASP A 80 -6.44 -2.20 4.85
CA ASP A 80 -7.04 -3.49 5.20
C ASP A 80 -6.41 -4.06 6.48
N ILE A 81 -5.09 -3.97 6.63
CA ILE A 81 -4.40 -4.46 7.83
C ILE A 81 -4.79 -3.66 9.08
N ARG A 82 -5.00 -2.35 8.97
CA ARG A 82 -5.49 -1.53 10.10
C ARG A 82 -6.92 -1.88 10.46
N GLU A 83 -7.80 -2.03 9.48
CA GLU A 83 -9.18 -2.44 9.70
C GLU A 83 -9.23 -3.81 10.39
N MET A 84 -8.43 -4.78 9.93
CA MET A 84 -8.34 -6.09 10.60
C MET A 84 -7.84 -5.98 12.05
N ALA A 85 -6.92 -5.06 12.35
CA ALA A 85 -6.44 -4.84 13.71
C ALA A 85 -7.54 -4.28 14.62
N ASP A 86 -8.30 -3.31 14.12
CA ASP A 86 -9.41 -2.67 14.83
C ASP A 86 -10.56 -3.65 15.08
N GLU A 87 -10.91 -4.47 14.08
CA GLU A 87 -11.91 -5.53 14.20
C GLU A 87 -11.51 -6.57 15.25
N HIS A 88 -10.23 -6.98 15.27
CA HIS A 88 -9.73 -7.92 16.26
C HIS A 88 -9.82 -7.37 17.68
N GLU A 89 -9.40 -6.13 17.89
CA GLU A 89 -9.45 -5.47 19.20
C GLU A 89 -10.88 -5.27 19.69
N ALA A 90 -11.81 -4.91 18.79
CA ALA A 90 -13.22 -4.78 19.09
C ALA A 90 -13.85 -6.14 19.48
N ALA A 91 -13.53 -7.20 18.75
CA ALA A 91 -14.01 -8.55 19.04
C ALA A 91 -13.52 -9.05 20.42
N ASP A 92 -12.23 -8.90 20.70
CA ASP A 92 -11.64 -9.30 21.98
C ASP A 92 -12.24 -8.51 23.15
N SER A 93 -12.45 -7.20 22.96
CA SER A 93 -13.08 -6.33 23.96
C SER A 93 -14.53 -6.74 24.24
N GLY A 94 -15.32 -7.03 23.21
CA GLY A 94 -16.71 -7.48 23.33
C GLY A 94 -16.82 -8.84 24.04
N ILE A 95 -15.91 -9.77 23.73
CA ILE A 95 -15.83 -11.06 24.42
C ILE A 95 -15.50 -10.85 25.91
N ALA A 96 -14.49 -10.03 26.20
CA ALA A 96 -14.07 -9.75 27.57
C ALA A 96 -15.19 -9.08 28.39
N GLU A 97 -15.96 -8.17 27.80
CA GLU A 97 -17.14 -7.55 28.42
C GLU A 97 -18.25 -8.58 28.68
N GLY A 98 -18.57 -9.42 27.70
CA GLY A 98 -19.55 -10.50 27.86
C GLY A 98 -19.21 -11.43 29.04
N PHE A 99 -17.94 -11.84 29.16
CA PHE A 99 -17.47 -12.64 30.29
C PHE A 99 -17.52 -11.89 31.64
N LYS A 100 -17.24 -10.58 31.66
CA LYS A 100 -17.38 -9.77 32.88
C LYS A 100 -18.84 -9.72 33.35
N THR A 101 -19.78 -9.55 32.43
CA THR A 101 -21.22 -9.53 32.71
C THR A 101 -21.70 -10.87 33.25
N LEU A 102 -21.41 -11.97 32.55
CA LEU A 102 -21.77 -13.33 33.00
C LEU A 102 -21.21 -13.64 34.39
N ARG A 103 -19.95 -13.25 34.68
CA ARG A 103 -19.35 -13.43 35.99
C ARG A 103 -20.01 -12.56 37.08
N GLY A 104 -20.51 -11.39 36.72
CA GLY A 104 -21.28 -10.52 37.61
C GLY A 104 -22.62 -11.13 38.00
N GLU A 105 -23.33 -11.72 37.03
CA GLU A 105 -24.62 -12.39 37.22
C GLU A 105 -24.51 -13.70 38.03
N LEU A 106 -23.35 -14.38 37.97
CA LEU A 106 -23.10 -15.63 38.68
C LEU A 106 -22.65 -15.47 40.14
N LYS A 107 -22.46 -14.23 40.64
CA LYS A 107 -22.20 -14.00 42.07
C LYS A 107 -23.52 -14.07 42.85
N PRO A 108 -23.65 -14.93 43.88
CA PRO A 108 -24.84 -14.99 44.73
C PRO A 108 -25.05 -13.72 45.57
#